data_AF-A0A842V9S4-F1
#
_entry.id   AF-A0A842V9S4-F1
#
_cell.length_a   1.000
_cell.length_b   1.000
_cell.length_c   1.000
_cell.angle_alpha   90.00
_cell.angle_beta   90.00
_cell.angle_gamma   90.00
#
_symmetry.space_group_name_H-M   'P 1'
#
loop_
_entity.id
_entity.type
_entity.pdbx_description
1 polymer ?
#
loop_
_entity_poly.entity_id
_entity_poly.type
_entity_poly.pdbx_seq_one_letter_code
_entity_poly.pdbx_strand_id
1 'polypeptide(L)'
;MAWELVTRDDRFEGSDRPFVSIAKAHIAFNAMFTRIAEIDSSYRVSIYADPDNLRLGFEFHTDDRPNSLSLSQASSEKKGKKGKGLFCSAFGIVSKYPWVDSVTKLRSKDRRFYNPKKEGKLWAIQLCPAFENRKARESKDIPSDANGIYRYLRENGEIVYIGRGGIAKRLSSPERKDWDFDDIEYSVLKDPDQQVKWETYWIEKFKEQNSGKLPFYNKVSGIDLEK
;
A
#
# COMPACT_ATOMS: atom_id res chain seq x y z
N MET A 1 -35.28 -15.96 27.83
CA MET A 1 -33.87 -15.52 27.92
C MET A 1 -33.54 -14.75 26.65
N ALA A 2 -33.26 -13.46 26.77
CA ALA A 2 -32.88 -12.61 25.63
C ALA A 2 -31.37 -12.73 25.42
N TRP A 3 -30.96 -13.05 24.20
CA TRP A 3 -29.55 -13.08 23.82
C TRP A 3 -29.08 -11.64 23.56
N GLU A 4 -27.93 -11.28 24.11
CA GLU A 4 -27.27 -10.00 23.81
C GLU A 4 -26.17 -10.20 22.76
N LEU A 5 -26.11 -9.28 21.80
CA LEU A 5 -25.08 -9.25 20.77
C LEU A 5 -23.76 -8.76 21.38
N VAL A 6 -22.80 -9.66 21.55
CA VAL A 6 -21.44 -9.29 21.93
C VAL A 6 -20.78 -8.55 20.77
N THR A 7 -20.54 -7.25 20.95
CA THR A 7 -19.73 -6.46 20.04
C THR A 7 -18.26 -6.85 20.27
N ARG A 8 -17.57 -7.32 19.22
CA ARG A 8 -16.18 -7.76 19.33
C ARG A 8 -15.26 -6.54 19.49
N ASP A 9 -14.53 -6.46 20.61
CA ASP A 9 -13.56 -5.37 20.90
C ASP A 9 -12.10 -5.82 20.65
N ASP A 10 -11.89 -7.02 20.10
CA ASP A 10 -10.56 -7.44 19.70
C ASP A 10 -10.12 -6.73 18.40
N ARG A 11 -8.84 -6.35 18.35
CA ARG A 11 -8.23 -5.62 17.22
C ARG A 11 -7.94 -6.52 16.02
N PHE A 12 -8.47 -7.75 15.99
CA PHE A 12 -8.20 -8.73 14.96
C PHE A 12 -9.47 -9.01 14.15
N GLU A 13 -9.75 -8.16 13.18
CA GLU A 13 -10.51 -8.57 12.01
C GLU A 13 -9.71 -9.63 11.26
N GLY A 14 -9.90 -10.90 11.65
CA GLY A 14 -9.77 -11.99 10.70
C GLY A 14 -10.70 -11.62 9.55
N SER A 15 -10.13 -11.15 8.44
CA SER A 15 -10.99 -10.59 7.41
C SER A 15 -11.73 -11.74 6.72
N ASP A 16 -13.04 -11.61 6.60
CA ASP A 16 -13.90 -12.54 5.85
C ASP A 16 -13.69 -12.44 4.32
N ARG A 17 -12.54 -11.93 3.88
CA ARG A 17 -12.14 -11.76 2.49
C ARG A 17 -10.72 -12.29 2.24
N PRO A 18 -10.40 -12.73 1.00
CA PRO A 18 -9.03 -13.01 0.62
C PRO A 18 -8.18 -11.73 0.61
N PHE A 19 -6.97 -11.78 1.17
CA PHE A 19 -6.02 -10.67 1.10
C PHE A 19 -4.57 -11.14 1.09
N VAL A 20 -3.71 -10.26 0.58
CA VAL A 20 -2.26 -10.31 0.72
C VAL A 20 -1.82 -9.15 1.61
N SER A 21 -0.91 -9.42 2.54
CA SER A 21 -0.26 -8.41 3.37
C SER A 21 1.25 -8.40 3.14
N ILE A 22 1.84 -7.21 3.25
CA ILE A 22 3.27 -7.01 3.02
C ILE A 22 3.89 -6.42 4.28
N ALA A 23 4.83 -7.17 4.85
CA ALA A 23 5.68 -6.74 5.94
C ALA A 23 7.14 -6.75 5.49
N LYS A 24 8.02 -6.11 6.28
CA LYS A 24 9.45 -5.99 5.97
C LYS A 24 10.12 -7.34 5.68
N ALA A 25 9.72 -8.40 6.39
CA ALA A 25 10.34 -9.72 6.29
C ALA A 25 9.55 -10.71 5.41
N HIS A 26 8.23 -10.55 5.30
CA HIS A 26 7.36 -11.53 4.66
C HIS A 26 6.20 -10.91 3.89
N ILE A 27 5.82 -11.57 2.81
CA ILE A 27 4.53 -11.41 2.15
C ILE A 27 3.66 -12.55 2.63
N ALA A 28 2.51 -12.22 3.21
CA ALA A 28 1.59 -13.19 3.76
C ALA A 28 0.29 -13.25 2.94
N PHE A 29 -0.16 -14.47 2.74
CA PHE A 29 -1.34 -14.89 2.03
C PHE A 29 -2.31 -15.46 3.06
N ASN A 30 -3.46 -14.80 3.27
CA ASN A 30 -4.37 -15.25 4.31
C ASN A 30 -5.02 -16.61 3.97
N ALA A 31 -5.55 -17.29 4.98
CA ALA A 31 -6.15 -18.62 4.83
C ALA A 31 -7.30 -18.69 3.80
N MET A 32 -8.04 -17.58 3.61
CA MET A 32 -9.11 -17.52 2.64
C MET A 32 -8.57 -17.44 1.22
N PHE A 33 -7.54 -16.61 0.99
CA PHE A 33 -6.86 -16.54 -0.30
C PHE A 33 -6.22 -17.88 -0.65
N THR A 34 -5.52 -18.53 0.28
CA THR A 34 -4.85 -19.81 0.00
C THR A 34 -5.85 -20.89 -0.40
N ARG A 35 -7.05 -20.88 0.20
CA ARG A 35 -8.16 -21.76 -0.19
C ARG A 35 -8.70 -21.45 -1.58
N ILE A 36 -8.95 -20.17 -1.90
CA ILE A 36 -9.50 -19.76 -3.22
C ILE A 36 -8.48 -19.98 -4.34
N ALA A 37 -7.20 -19.77 -4.06
CA ALA A 37 -6.12 -20.01 -5.00
C ALA A 37 -5.71 -21.49 -5.09
N GLU A 38 -6.28 -22.37 -4.24
CA GLU A 38 -5.98 -23.80 -4.16
C GLU A 38 -4.48 -24.10 -3.96
N ILE A 39 -3.81 -23.27 -3.15
CA ILE A 39 -2.38 -23.38 -2.84
C ILE A 39 -2.14 -23.88 -1.42
N ASP A 40 -1.05 -24.61 -1.25
CA ASP A 40 -0.54 -25.07 0.05
C ASP A 40 0.99 -24.88 0.13
N SER A 41 1.62 -25.42 1.17
CA SER A 41 3.07 -25.30 1.39
C SER A 41 3.93 -26.11 0.41
N SER A 42 3.35 -26.95 -0.46
CA SER A 42 4.08 -27.62 -1.54
C SER A 42 4.33 -26.70 -2.73
N TYR A 43 3.56 -25.62 -2.84
CA TYR A 43 3.76 -24.62 -3.88
C TYR A 43 4.93 -23.69 -3.57
N ARG A 44 5.50 -23.16 -4.65
CA ARG A 44 6.44 -22.06 -4.69
C ARG A 44 5.75 -20.85 -5.32
N VAL A 45 6.32 -19.67 -5.13
CA VAL A 45 5.82 -18.43 -5.71
C VAL A 45 6.92 -17.67 -6.44
N SER A 46 6.64 -17.30 -7.69
CA SER A 46 7.41 -16.31 -8.44
C SER A 46 6.72 -14.96 -8.34
N ILE A 47 7.46 -13.92 -7.94
CA ILE A 47 6.93 -12.57 -7.74
C ILE A 47 7.32 -11.68 -8.91
N TYR A 48 6.31 -11.10 -9.56
CA TYR A 48 6.43 -10.12 -10.63
C TYR A 48 6.15 -8.72 -10.06
N ALA A 49 6.89 -7.72 -10.49
CA ALA A 49 6.68 -6.33 -10.10
C ALA A 49 6.39 -5.49 -11.34
N ASP A 50 5.38 -4.64 -11.24
CA ASP A 50 5.03 -3.61 -12.20
C ASP A 50 5.18 -2.24 -11.48
N PRO A 51 6.38 -1.64 -11.53
CA PRO A 51 6.68 -0.39 -10.84
C PRO A 51 5.89 0.80 -11.38
N ASP A 52 5.51 0.79 -12.66
CA ASP A 52 4.79 1.90 -13.28
C ASP A 52 3.37 2.02 -12.74
N ASN A 53 2.78 0.90 -12.32
CA ASN A 53 1.44 0.86 -11.74
C ASN A 53 1.42 0.50 -10.26
N LEU A 54 2.57 0.32 -9.61
CA LEU A 54 2.70 -0.11 -8.20
C LEU A 54 1.98 -1.43 -7.91
N ARG A 55 2.14 -2.42 -8.80
CA ARG A 55 1.48 -3.73 -8.69
C ARG A 55 2.49 -4.84 -8.45
N LEU A 56 2.04 -5.85 -7.69
CA LEU A 56 2.76 -7.12 -7.55
C LEU A 56 1.89 -8.24 -8.10
N GLY A 57 2.51 -9.13 -8.87
CA GLY A 57 1.91 -10.35 -9.40
C GLY A 57 2.54 -11.59 -8.75
N PHE A 58 1.71 -12.58 -8.45
CA PHE A 58 2.14 -13.85 -7.84
C PHE A 58 1.77 -15.01 -8.76
N GLU A 59 2.77 -15.71 -9.26
CA GLU A 59 2.58 -16.98 -9.95
C GLU A 59 2.90 -18.12 -8.99
N PHE A 60 1.91 -18.96 -8.71
CA PHE A 60 2.08 -20.14 -7.87
C PHE A 60 2.33 -21.36 -8.75
N HIS A 61 3.34 -22.14 -8.41
CA HIS A 61 3.74 -23.32 -9.18
C HIS A 61 4.41 -24.37 -8.28
N THR A 62 4.37 -25.64 -8.68
CA THR A 62 4.92 -26.76 -7.90
C THR A 62 6.34 -27.14 -8.32
N ASP A 63 6.75 -26.79 -9.54
CA ASP A 63 8.11 -27.00 -10.03
C ASP A 63 9.09 -25.99 -9.45
N ASP A 64 10.35 -26.39 -9.30
CA ASP A 64 11.41 -25.49 -8.87
C ASP A 64 11.89 -24.64 -10.05
N ARG A 65 11.86 -23.32 -9.87
CA ARG A 65 12.25 -22.34 -10.89
C ARG A 65 13.28 -21.37 -10.32
N PRO A 66 14.20 -20.84 -11.14
CA PRO A 66 15.08 -19.75 -10.71
C PRO A 66 14.27 -18.58 -10.12
N ASN A 67 14.72 -18.06 -8.98
CA ASN A 67 14.09 -16.94 -8.25
C ASN A 67 12.71 -17.21 -7.64
N SER A 68 12.24 -18.46 -7.64
CA SER A 68 11.01 -18.83 -6.93
C SER A 68 11.24 -18.96 -5.42
N LEU A 69 10.25 -18.56 -4.64
CA LEU A 69 10.29 -18.57 -3.17
C LEU A 69 9.42 -19.71 -2.63
N SER A 70 9.94 -20.45 -1.65
CA SER A 70 9.14 -21.44 -0.93
C SER A 70 8.04 -20.77 -0.11
N LEU A 71 6.86 -21.40 -0.05
CA LEU A 71 5.78 -21.02 0.87
C LEU A 71 5.94 -21.73 2.22
N SER A 72 5.78 -20.97 3.30
CA SER A 72 5.87 -21.46 4.68
C SER A 72 4.59 -21.17 5.45
N GLN A 73 4.29 -22.01 6.45
CA GLN A 73 3.18 -21.82 7.38
C GLN A 73 3.66 -21.05 8.61
N ALA A 74 2.81 -20.19 9.19
CA ALA A 74 3.12 -19.52 10.44
C ALA A 74 3.29 -20.54 11.58
N SER A 75 4.36 -20.38 12.38
CA SER A 75 4.81 -21.36 13.37
C SER A 75 3.89 -21.52 14.59
N SER A 76 2.93 -20.63 14.82
CA SER A 76 2.07 -20.67 16.02
C SER A 76 0.78 -21.49 15.87
N GLU A 77 0.50 -22.09 14.71
CA GLU A 77 -0.76 -22.78 14.46
C GLU A 77 -0.64 -24.30 14.59
N LYS A 78 -1.35 -24.87 15.59
CA LYS A 78 -1.41 -26.30 15.91
C LYS A 78 -1.61 -27.16 14.64
N LYS A 79 -0.81 -28.22 14.50
CA LYS A 79 -0.97 -29.27 13.46
C LYS A 79 -2.43 -29.73 13.40
N GLY A 80 -3.06 -29.67 12.23
CA GLY A 80 -4.34 -30.34 11.95
C GLY A 80 -5.51 -29.46 11.44
N LYS A 81 -5.45 -28.12 11.54
CA LYS A 81 -6.53 -27.27 10.98
C LYS A 81 -6.34 -27.01 9.48
N LYS A 82 -7.35 -27.35 8.68
CA LYS A 82 -7.47 -27.00 7.25
C LYS A 82 -7.86 -25.52 7.13
N GLY A 83 -7.08 -24.73 6.39
CA GLY A 83 -7.26 -23.29 6.22
C GLY A 83 -6.15 -22.48 6.86
N LYS A 84 -4.91 -22.68 6.40
CA LYS A 84 -3.72 -22.03 6.95
C LYS A 84 -3.29 -20.87 6.06
N GLY A 85 -2.90 -19.76 6.68
CA GLY A 85 -2.17 -18.71 5.98
C GLY A 85 -0.80 -19.23 5.55
N LEU A 86 -0.33 -18.75 4.40
CA LEU A 86 1.00 -19.03 3.88
C LEU A 86 1.79 -17.73 3.83
N PHE A 87 3.11 -17.81 3.84
CA PHE A 87 3.96 -16.65 3.59
C PHE A 87 5.22 -17.04 2.83
N CYS A 88 5.81 -16.06 2.16
CA CYS A 88 7.15 -16.15 1.58
C CYS A 88 8.01 -14.97 2.05
N SER A 89 9.32 -15.05 1.81
CA SER A 89 10.25 -13.96 2.13
C SER A 89 9.95 -12.71 1.29
N ALA A 90 10.03 -11.54 1.92
CA ALA A 90 9.89 -10.25 1.24
C ALA A 90 11.20 -9.48 1.08
N PHE A 91 12.32 -9.95 1.63
CA PHE A 91 13.55 -9.15 1.73
C PHE A 91 14.06 -8.65 0.37
N GLY A 92 14.08 -9.53 -0.64
CA GLY A 92 14.54 -9.18 -1.98
C GLY A 92 13.66 -8.13 -2.66
N ILE A 93 12.33 -8.24 -2.54
CA ILE A 93 11.41 -7.28 -3.16
C ILE A 93 11.38 -5.94 -2.41
N VAL A 94 11.37 -5.98 -1.07
CA VAL A 94 11.36 -4.77 -0.22
C VAL A 94 12.65 -3.97 -0.40
N SER A 95 13.82 -4.63 -0.45
CA SER A 95 15.09 -3.94 -0.65
C SER A 95 15.25 -3.36 -2.06
N LYS A 96 14.71 -4.04 -3.08
CA LYS A 96 14.84 -3.62 -4.48
C LYS A 96 13.90 -2.48 -4.86
N TYR A 97 12.70 -2.42 -4.27
CA TYR A 97 11.65 -1.49 -4.68
C TYR A 97 11.25 -0.56 -3.51
N PRO A 98 11.69 0.72 -3.52
CA PRO A 98 11.38 1.69 -2.46
C PRO A 98 9.88 1.87 -2.21
N TRP A 99 9.05 1.77 -3.26
CA TRP A 99 7.59 1.86 -3.17
C TRP A 99 6.96 0.65 -2.44
N VAL A 100 7.63 -0.49 -2.41
CA VAL A 100 7.22 -1.65 -1.59
C VAL A 100 7.69 -1.43 -0.15
N ASP A 101 8.91 -0.95 0.07
CA ASP A 101 9.42 -0.64 1.42
C ASP A 101 8.59 0.42 2.14
N SER A 102 8.20 1.50 1.45
CA SER A 102 7.35 2.56 2.02
C SER A 102 6.00 2.04 2.47
N VAL A 103 5.39 1.11 1.72
CA VAL A 103 4.18 0.39 2.13
C VAL A 103 4.41 -0.34 3.46
N THR A 104 5.58 -0.98 3.64
CA THR A 104 5.90 -1.66 4.90
C THR A 104 6.08 -0.71 6.09
N LYS A 105 6.07 0.61 5.89
CA LYS A 105 6.19 1.64 6.94
C LYS A 105 4.86 2.26 7.34
N LEU A 106 3.77 2.05 6.59
CA LEU A 106 2.43 2.59 6.88
C LEU A 106 1.86 2.13 8.24
N ARG A 107 0.71 2.59 8.74
CA ARG A 107 0.18 1.97 9.97
C ARG A 107 -0.29 0.56 9.68
N SER A 108 -0.18 -0.37 10.63
CA SER A 108 -0.46 -1.79 10.36
C SER A 108 -1.86 -2.03 9.79
N LYS A 109 -2.88 -1.22 10.13
CA LYS A 109 -4.23 -1.32 9.52
C LYS A 109 -4.23 -1.07 8.00
N ASP A 110 -3.28 -0.27 7.53
CA ASP A 110 -3.15 0.16 6.13
C ASP A 110 -2.27 -0.76 5.29
N ARG A 111 -1.42 -1.56 5.96
CA ARG A 111 -0.52 -2.55 5.31
C ARG A 111 -1.23 -3.85 4.95
N ARG A 112 -2.48 -4.03 5.39
CA ARG A 112 -3.05 -5.34 5.68
C ARG A 112 -4.07 -5.88 4.69
N PHE A 113 -4.50 -5.14 3.65
CA PHE A 113 -5.62 -5.62 2.84
C PHE A 113 -5.51 -5.26 1.36
N TYR A 114 -4.57 -5.89 0.66
CA TYR A 114 -4.59 -5.87 -0.79
C TYR A 114 -5.45 -7.00 -1.32
N ASN A 115 -6.54 -6.66 -2.02
CA ASN A 115 -7.45 -7.63 -2.61
C ASN A 115 -6.81 -8.25 -3.85
N PRO A 116 -6.43 -9.54 -3.82
CA PRO A 116 -5.82 -10.19 -4.97
C PRO A 116 -6.88 -10.45 -6.05
N LYS A 117 -6.52 -10.16 -7.30
CA LYS A 117 -7.33 -10.41 -8.48
C LYS A 117 -6.61 -11.41 -9.39
N LYS A 118 -7.33 -12.38 -9.94
CA LYS A 118 -6.74 -13.36 -10.87
C LYS A 118 -6.68 -12.75 -12.27
N GLU A 119 -5.49 -12.73 -12.85
CA GLU A 119 -5.19 -12.18 -14.18
C GLU A 119 -4.34 -13.20 -14.96
N GLY A 120 -5.03 -14.02 -15.75
CA GLY A 120 -4.41 -15.19 -16.39
C GLY A 120 -3.83 -16.14 -15.35
N LYS A 121 -2.50 -16.33 -15.39
CA LYS A 121 -1.76 -17.18 -14.46
C LYS A 121 -1.32 -16.47 -13.17
N LEU A 122 -1.49 -15.15 -13.09
CA LEU A 122 -1.04 -14.35 -11.96
C LEU A 122 -2.20 -14.04 -11.02
N TRP A 123 -1.91 -14.00 -9.73
CA TRP A 123 -2.70 -13.25 -8.77
C TRP A 123 -2.06 -11.88 -8.58
N ALA A 124 -2.75 -10.82 -8.95
CA ALA A 124 -2.24 -9.46 -8.89
C ALA A 124 -2.83 -8.68 -7.71
N ILE A 125 -2.00 -7.88 -7.06
CA ILE A 125 -2.42 -6.89 -6.08
C ILE A 125 -1.98 -5.49 -6.50
N GLN A 126 -2.81 -4.51 -6.18
CA GLN A 126 -2.50 -3.10 -6.33
C GLN A 126 -2.03 -2.55 -4.99
N LEU A 127 -0.78 -2.08 -4.91
CA LEU A 127 -0.32 -1.39 -3.71
C LEU A 127 -0.78 0.06 -3.71
N CYS A 128 -0.94 0.63 -2.53
CA CYS A 128 -1.14 2.06 -2.38
C CYS A 128 0.22 2.78 -2.48
N PRO A 129 0.30 3.90 -3.20
CA PRO A 129 1.46 4.77 -3.17
C PRO A 129 1.67 5.27 -1.74
N ALA A 130 2.88 5.17 -1.22
CA ALA A 130 3.18 5.46 0.18
C ALA A 130 4.27 6.53 0.34
N PHE A 131 4.34 7.45 -0.62
CA PHE A 131 5.23 8.62 -0.63
C PHE A 131 6.70 8.25 -0.39
N GLU A 132 7.22 7.31 -1.18
CA GLU A 132 8.55 6.69 -1.00
C GLU A 132 9.73 7.64 -1.25
N ASN A 133 9.51 8.74 -1.96
CA ASN A 133 10.53 9.75 -2.21
C ASN A 133 10.32 10.93 -1.27
N ARG A 134 11.40 11.45 -0.67
CA ARG A 134 11.39 12.65 0.17
C ARG A 134 12.46 13.63 -0.31
N LYS A 135 12.10 14.91 -0.38
CA LYS A 135 13.00 16.01 -0.73
C LYS A 135 12.69 17.25 0.10
N ALA A 136 13.73 18.01 0.43
CA ALA A 136 13.57 19.32 1.04
C ALA A 136 12.92 20.29 0.05
N ARG A 137 12.29 21.35 0.57
CA ARG A 137 11.57 22.35 -0.20
C ARG A 137 12.39 23.01 -1.31
N GLU A 138 13.65 23.31 -1.01
CA GLU A 138 14.62 23.94 -1.90
C GLU A 138 15.26 22.98 -2.91
N SER A 139 14.94 21.68 -2.82
CA SER A 139 15.49 20.66 -3.70
C SER A 139 15.14 20.92 -5.16
N LYS A 140 16.16 20.85 -6.00
CA LYS A 140 16.04 20.82 -7.47
C LYS A 140 16.14 19.41 -8.04
N ASP A 141 16.38 18.41 -7.18
CA ASP A 141 16.62 17.01 -7.56
C ASP A 141 15.32 16.22 -7.67
N ILE A 142 14.31 16.80 -8.32
CA ILE A 142 13.06 16.13 -8.67
C ILE A 142 12.99 16.09 -10.20
N PRO A 143 12.84 14.91 -10.82
CA PRO A 143 12.71 14.81 -12.27
C PRO A 143 11.59 15.71 -12.79
N SER A 144 11.84 16.46 -13.86
CA SER A 144 10.89 17.45 -14.39
C SER A 144 9.60 16.82 -14.93
N ASP A 145 9.68 15.55 -15.32
CA ASP A 145 8.57 14.70 -15.79
C ASP A 145 7.91 13.90 -14.65
N ALA A 146 8.40 14.01 -13.41
CA ALA A 146 7.80 13.34 -12.27
C ALA A 146 6.37 13.83 -12.06
N ASN A 147 5.42 12.93 -12.30
CA ASN A 147 4.00 13.15 -12.14
C ASN A 147 3.45 12.10 -11.19
N GLY A 148 2.54 12.48 -10.30
CA GLY A 148 1.99 11.54 -9.34
C GLY A 148 1.26 12.23 -8.20
N ILE A 149 1.35 11.63 -7.01
CA ILE A 149 0.81 12.22 -5.78
C ILE A 149 1.93 12.69 -4.88
N TYR A 150 1.67 13.74 -4.12
CA TYR A 150 2.62 14.30 -3.17
C TYR A 150 1.91 14.86 -1.94
N ARG A 151 2.69 15.05 -0.88
CA ARG A 151 2.28 15.73 0.33
C ARG A 151 3.38 16.66 0.83
N TYR A 152 2.98 17.77 1.44
CA TYR A 152 3.89 18.68 2.11
C TYR A 152 3.87 18.46 3.60
N LEU A 153 5.05 18.47 4.19
CA LEU A 153 5.25 18.26 5.62
C LEU A 153 6.04 19.40 6.21
N ARG A 154 5.70 19.77 7.45
CA ARG A 154 6.56 20.55 8.33
C ARG A 154 7.65 19.69 8.95
N GLU A 155 8.64 20.32 9.59
CA GLU A 155 9.76 19.68 10.30
C GLU A 155 9.28 18.65 11.33
N ASN A 156 8.17 18.92 12.00
CA ASN A 156 7.55 18.01 12.99
C ASN A 156 6.82 16.80 12.35
N GLY A 157 6.80 16.68 11.03
CA GLY A 157 6.10 15.63 10.28
C GLY A 157 4.60 15.87 10.08
N GLU A 158 4.08 17.05 10.44
CA GLU A 158 2.69 17.43 10.20
C GLU A 158 2.44 17.58 8.70
N ILE A 159 1.45 16.84 8.19
CA ILE A 159 1.02 16.96 6.80
C ILE A 159 0.12 18.18 6.66
N VAL A 160 0.59 19.19 5.93
CA VAL A 160 -0.13 20.45 5.73
C VAL A 160 -0.85 20.50 4.37
N TYR A 161 -0.48 19.62 3.44
CA TYR A 161 -1.14 19.52 2.14
C TYR A 161 -0.97 18.13 1.52
N ILE A 162 -1.98 17.67 0.79
CA ILE A 162 -1.93 16.50 -0.09
C ILE A 162 -2.45 16.92 -1.46
N GLY A 163 -1.72 16.58 -2.52
CA GLY A 163 -2.14 16.89 -3.88
C GLY A 163 -1.57 15.93 -4.93
N ARG A 164 -1.96 16.16 -6.18
CA ARG A 164 -1.43 15.45 -7.35
C ARG A 164 -0.95 16.35 -8.49
N GLY A 165 -0.32 15.75 -9.48
CA GLY A 165 0.19 16.39 -10.69
C GLY A 165 1.71 16.45 -10.76
N GLY A 166 2.24 17.31 -11.64
CA GLY A 166 3.68 17.44 -11.89
C GLY A 166 4.42 17.97 -10.67
N ILE A 167 5.18 17.09 -10.02
CA ILE A 167 5.71 17.27 -8.66
C ILE A 167 6.71 18.43 -8.62
N ALA A 168 7.67 18.47 -9.54
CA ALA A 168 8.66 19.55 -9.64
C ALA A 168 7.99 20.91 -9.89
N LYS A 169 7.07 20.99 -10.86
CA LYS A 169 6.33 22.22 -11.21
C LYS A 169 5.50 22.73 -10.03
N ARG A 170 4.92 21.82 -9.27
CA ARG A 170 4.09 22.11 -8.11
C ARG A 170 4.92 22.61 -6.93
N LEU A 171 6.10 22.04 -6.68
CA LEU A 171 7.03 22.51 -5.66
C LEU A 171 7.53 23.93 -5.94
N SER A 172 7.81 24.25 -7.22
CA SER A 172 8.29 25.57 -7.63
C SER A 172 7.18 26.60 -7.87
N SER A 173 5.91 26.29 -7.55
CA SER A 173 4.79 27.18 -7.86
C SER A 173 4.82 28.45 -6.99
N PRO A 174 4.71 29.66 -7.58
CA PRO A 174 4.65 30.92 -6.83
C PRO A 174 3.51 30.97 -5.81
N GLU A 175 2.39 30.29 -6.08
CA GLU A 175 1.22 30.22 -5.19
C GLU A 175 1.52 29.56 -3.83
N ARG A 176 2.64 28.84 -3.73
CA ARG A 176 3.06 28.08 -2.54
C ARG A 176 4.29 28.68 -1.87
N LYS A 177 4.75 29.84 -2.36
CA LYS A 177 5.94 30.51 -1.84
C LYS A 177 5.80 30.87 -0.36
N ASP A 178 4.60 31.23 0.08
CA ASP A 178 4.35 31.63 1.46
C ASP A 178 3.77 30.49 2.32
N TRP A 179 3.74 29.26 1.79
CA TRP A 179 3.31 28.10 2.58
C TRP A 179 4.40 27.70 3.56
N ASP A 180 3.99 27.20 4.71
CA ASP A 180 4.85 26.74 5.78
C ASP A 180 4.99 25.21 5.72
N PHE A 181 6.08 24.76 5.09
CA PHE A 181 6.48 23.37 4.96
C PHE A 181 7.99 23.29 4.66
N ASP A 182 8.58 22.15 5.02
CA ASP A 182 10.02 21.89 4.94
C ASP A 182 10.32 20.79 3.92
N ASP A 183 9.45 19.80 3.83
CA ASP A 183 9.64 18.63 2.98
C ASP A 183 8.45 18.40 2.05
N ILE A 184 8.78 17.85 0.87
CA ILE A 184 7.82 17.18 -0.01
C ILE A 184 8.11 15.68 0.02
N GLU A 185 7.06 14.89 0.23
CA GLU A 185 7.10 13.45 0.00
C GLU A 185 6.18 13.08 -1.15
N TYR A 186 6.60 12.15 -2.03
CA TYR A 186 5.87 11.86 -3.25
C TYR A 186 6.03 10.42 -3.76
N SER A 187 5.03 9.99 -4.53
CA SER A 187 5.04 8.75 -5.32
C SER A 187 4.78 9.10 -6.78
N VAL A 188 5.57 8.54 -7.68
CA VAL A 188 5.37 8.72 -9.13
C VAL A 188 4.27 7.78 -9.61
N LEU A 189 3.28 8.33 -10.30
CA LEU A 189 2.14 7.61 -10.87
C LEU A 189 1.85 8.21 -12.24
N LYS A 190 2.02 7.43 -13.31
CA LYS A 190 1.81 7.90 -14.69
C LYS A 190 0.33 8.04 -15.03
N ASP A 191 -0.49 7.10 -14.55
CA ASP A 191 -1.93 7.05 -14.83
C ASP A 191 -2.69 8.18 -14.08
N PRO A 192 -3.33 9.12 -14.79
CA PRO A 192 -4.12 10.20 -14.18
C PRO A 192 -5.26 9.69 -13.30
N ASP A 193 -5.91 8.59 -13.66
CA ASP A 193 -7.06 8.05 -12.90
C ASP A 193 -6.59 7.46 -11.58
N GLN A 194 -5.44 6.79 -11.58
CA GLN A 194 -4.79 6.37 -10.32
C GLN A 194 -4.39 7.59 -9.48
N GLN A 195 -3.91 8.68 -10.09
CA GLN A 195 -3.61 9.90 -9.33
C GLN A 195 -4.85 10.47 -8.64
N VAL A 196 -6.00 10.57 -9.33
CA VAL A 196 -7.28 11.00 -8.72
C VAL A 196 -7.57 10.12 -7.52
N LYS A 197 -7.60 8.81 -7.76
CA LYS A 197 -8.00 7.81 -6.77
C LYS A 197 -7.13 7.86 -5.52
N TRP A 198 -5.82 7.94 -5.69
CA TRP A 198 -4.90 7.91 -4.56
C TRP A 198 -4.81 9.24 -3.82
N GLU A 199 -4.96 10.38 -4.50
CA GLU A 199 -5.12 11.68 -3.85
C GLU A 199 -6.37 11.66 -2.95
N THR A 200 -7.52 11.26 -3.49
CA THR A 200 -8.77 11.15 -2.71
C THR A 200 -8.58 10.21 -1.52
N TYR A 201 -8.03 9.01 -1.75
CA TYR A 201 -7.78 8.03 -0.68
C TYR A 201 -6.93 8.63 0.47
N TRP A 202 -5.85 9.33 0.15
CA TRP A 202 -4.97 9.88 1.19
C TRP A 202 -5.55 11.09 1.91
N ILE A 203 -6.38 11.90 1.24
CA ILE A 203 -7.12 13.00 1.89
C ILE A 203 -8.16 12.44 2.87
N GLU A 204 -8.95 11.46 2.45
CA GLU A 204 -9.96 10.84 3.33
C GLU A 204 -9.31 10.14 4.53
N LYS A 205 -8.21 9.44 4.29
CA LYS A 205 -7.44 8.82 5.36
C LYS A 205 -6.81 9.82 6.32
N PHE A 206 -6.40 10.99 5.83
CA PHE A 206 -5.95 12.07 6.72
C PHE A 206 -7.11 12.55 7.61
N LYS A 207 -8.31 12.74 7.03
CA LYS A 207 -9.52 13.13 7.78
C LYS A 207 -9.88 12.10 8.86
N GLU A 208 -9.87 10.81 8.54
CA GLU A 208 -10.09 9.73 9.51
C GLU A 208 -9.14 9.82 10.72
N GLN A 209 -7.90 10.23 10.47
CA GLN A 209 -6.87 10.34 11.51
C GLN A 209 -6.89 11.67 12.27
N ASN A 210 -7.58 12.69 11.76
CA ASN A 210 -7.58 14.07 12.28
C ASN A 210 -9.00 14.59 12.54
N SER A 211 -9.90 13.71 12.99
CA SER A 211 -11.27 14.06 13.39
C SER A 211 -12.06 14.81 12.30
N GLY A 212 -11.93 14.36 11.04
CA GLY A 212 -12.63 14.92 9.89
C GLY A 212 -11.99 16.17 9.28
N LYS A 213 -10.91 16.70 9.87
CA LYS A 213 -10.22 17.90 9.37
C LYS A 213 -9.38 17.60 8.13
N LEU A 214 -9.35 18.57 7.22
CA LEU A 214 -8.43 18.56 6.07
C LEU A 214 -7.02 18.99 6.50
N PRO A 215 -5.98 18.62 5.72
CA PRO A 215 -4.68 19.27 5.85
C PRO A 215 -4.83 20.79 5.70
N PHE A 216 -3.99 21.55 6.42
CA PHE A 216 -4.14 22.99 6.59
C PHE A 216 -4.37 23.78 5.29
N TYR A 217 -3.66 23.45 4.21
CA TYR A 217 -3.76 24.14 2.92
C TYR A 217 -4.72 23.47 1.92
N ASN A 218 -5.32 22.31 2.24
CA ASN A 218 -6.33 21.69 1.40
C ASN A 218 -7.67 22.43 1.56
N LYS A 219 -8.10 23.12 0.50
CA LYS A 219 -9.38 23.86 0.48
C LYS A 219 -10.59 22.99 0.16
N VAL A 220 -10.36 21.83 -0.45
CA VAL A 220 -11.40 20.88 -0.88
C VAL A 220 -11.02 19.48 -0.42
N SER A 221 -12.03 18.67 -0.10
CA SER A 221 -11.86 17.22 0.00
C SER A 221 -11.60 16.63 -1.40
N GLY A 222 -11.12 15.39 -1.47
CA GLY A 222 -10.94 14.70 -2.75
C GLY A 222 -12.24 14.66 -3.59
N ILE A 223 -12.12 14.26 -4.85
CA ILE A 223 -13.31 14.03 -5.69
C ILE A 223 -13.97 12.74 -5.19
N ASP A 224 -15.25 12.79 -4.83
CA ASP A 224 -16.05 11.59 -4.56
C ASP A 224 -16.08 10.73 -5.83
N LEU A 225 -15.49 9.54 -5.76
CA LEU A 225 -15.45 8.58 -6.87
C LEU A 225 -16.71 7.71 -6.95
N GLU A 226 -17.80 8.12 -6.30
CA GLU A 226 -19.11 7.47 -6.39
C GLU A 226 -20.16 8.42 -6.95
N LYS A 227 -20.20 8.51 -8.29
CA LYS A 227 -21.42 8.55 -9.09
C LYS A 227 -21.22 7.76 -10.38
#